data_AF-A0AA40HPB3-F1
#
_entry.id   AF-A0AA40HPB3-F1
#
_cell.length_a   1.000
_cell.length_b   1.000
_cell.length_c   1.000
_cell.angle_alpha   90.00
_cell.angle_beta   90.00
_cell.angle_gamma   90.00
#
_symmetry.space_group_name_H-M   'P 1'
#
loop_
_entity.id
_entity.type
_entity.pdbx_description
1 polymer ?
#
loop_
_entity_poly.entity_id
_entity_poly.type
_entity_poly.pdbx_seq_one_letter_code
_entity_poly.pdbx_strand_id
1 'polypeptide(L)'
;MGKRNNSQRKENVESPRKEISENEACNMTEKEFRVMVMEFIHRMDEKINNLCKNQEEMKSDIATIKNTMESFNSRLQEAEDRISELEDQVQKQAQAEQQLEKKIKKQEESLRELRDNMKRSNMRIIGLPEGQEEQQGLENLFEEIMTENFPDMGKIKVTQSADVYSHMHVNDSNKFGIVFYKKVNEKIETSMNLVWTAACPQTPSPYRGLGQAAVGANPRHLDP
;
A
#
# COMPACT_ATOMS: atom_id res chain seq x y z
N MET A 1 -12.91 -14.07 31.04
CA MET A 1 -13.21 -14.58 32.40
C MET A 1 -13.58 -13.40 33.29
N GLY A 2 -14.87 -13.12 33.49
CA GLY A 2 -15.33 -12.05 34.38
C GLY A 2 -15.69 -12.62 35.74
N LYS A 3 -14.91 -12.32 36.78
CA LYS A 3 -15.30 -12.62 38.17
C LYS A 3 -16.26 -11.55 38.65
N ARG A 4 -17.55 -11.89 38.79
CA ARG A 4 -18.52 -11.09 39.53
C ARG A 4 -18.22 -11.27 41.01
N ASN A 5 -17.67 -10.24 41.65
CA ASN A 5 -17.55 -10.20 43.10
C ASN A 5 -18.91 -9.84 43.70
N ASN A 6 -19.44 -10.79 44.47
CA ASN A 6 -20.69 -10.68 45.21
C ASN A 6 -20.42 -9.88 46.49
N SER A 7 -20.78 -8.59 46.51
CA SER A 7 -20.64 -7.74 47.71
C SER A 7 -21.95 -7.78 48.50
N GLN A 8 -21.96 -8.51 49.61
CA GLN A 8 -23.06 -8.50 50.57
C GLN A 8 -23.19 -7.09 51.17
N ARG A 9 -24.22 -6.35 50.76
CA ARG A 9 -24.70 -5.17 51.49
C ARG A 9 -25.19 -5.64 52.87
N LYS A 10 -24.45 -5.32 53.92
CA LYS A 10 -24.96 -5.36 55.29
C LYS A 10 -25.93 -4.18 55.45
N GLU A 11 -27.22 -4.46 55.34
CA GLU A 11 -28.25 -3.50 55.77
C GLU A 11 -28.10 -3.29 57.27
N ASN A 12 -27.74 -2.06 57.66
CA ASN A 12 -27.80 -1.63 59.04
C ASN A 12 -29.27 -1.31 59.34
N VAL A 13 -30.00 -2.28 59.88
CA VAL A 13 -31.41 -2.14 60.23
C VAL A 13 -31.52 -1.27 61.50
N GLU A 14 -31.75 0.03 61.31
CA GLU A 14 -32.04 0.95 62.43
C GLU A 14 -33.45 0.64 62.98
N SER A 15 -33.53 0.27 64.26
CA SER A 15 -34.79 -0.09 64.93
C SER A 15 -35.67 1.15 65.17
N PRO A 16 -37.02 1.05 65.09
CA PRO A 16 -37.90 2.22 65.19
C PRO A 16 -37.83 2.84 66.59
N ARG A 17 -37.56 4.16 66.68
CA ARG A 17 -37.49 4.87 67.98
C ARG A 17 -38.63 5.88 68.11
N LYS A 18 -39.21 5.93 69.31
CA LYS A 18 -40.24 6.89 69.71
C LYS A 18 -39.61 8.27 69.89
N GLU A 19 -40.07 9.24 69.10
CA GLU A 19 -39.86 10.66 69.35
C GLU A 19 -40.72 11.08 70.56
N ILE A 20 -40.11 11.66 71.59
CA ILE A 20 -40.81 12.13 72.79
C ILE A 20 -41.24 13.57 72.52
N SER A 21 -42.53 13.87 72.72
CA SER A 21 -43.07 15.22 72.49
C SER A 21 -42.60 16.21 73.57
N GLU A 22 -42.50 17.50 73.25
CA GLU A 22 -42.04 18.56 74.16
C GLU A 22 -42.82 18.59 75.51
N ASN A 23 -44.09 18.16 75.51
CA ASN A 23 -44.95 18.11 76.70
C ASN A 23 -44.60 17.00 77.71
N GLU A 24 -43.97 15.91 77.26
CA GLU A 24 -43.54 14.80 78.13
C GLU A 24 -42.19 15.09 78.81
N ALA A 25 -41.36 15.95 78.19
CA ALA A 25 -40.08 16.37 78.75
C ALA A 25 -40.19 17.30 79.97
N CYS A 26 -41.29 18.05 80.09
CA CYS A 26 -41.49 19.00 81.20
C CYS A 26 -41.96 18.37 82.52
N ASN A 27 -42.38 17.10 82.52
CA ASN A 27 -42.97 16.43 83.70
C ASN A 27 -42.08 15.31 84.29
N MET A 28 -40.85 15.16 83.82
CA MET A 28 -39.94 14.08 84.22
C MET A 28 -39.09 14.43 85.45
N THR A 29 -38.74 13.42 86.25
CA THR A 29 -37.85 13.60 87.41
C THR A 29 -36.40 13.80 86.98
N GLU A 30 -35.58 14.44 87.83
CA GLU A 30 -34.16 14.70 87.53
C GLU A 30 -33.38 13.43 87.16
N LYS A 31 -33.70 12.30 87.83
CA LYS A 31 -33.08 11.00 87.56
C LYS A 31 -33.43 10.49 86.17
N GLU A 32 -34.70 10.61 85.76
CA GLU A 32 -35.17 10.21 84.42
C GLU A 32 -34.52 11.08 83.34
N PHE A 33 -34.35 12.38 83.60
CA PHE A 33 -33.66 13.29 82.69
C PHE A 33 -32.18 12.92 82.52
N ARG A 34 -31.48 12.64 83.63
CA ARG A 34 -30.07 12.19 83.60
C ARG A 34 -29.89 10.89 82.80
N VAL A 35 -30.78 9.92 82.96
CA VAL A 35 -30.76 8.66 82.19
C VAL A 35 -30.97 8.93 80.69
N MET A 36 -31.97 9.74 80.35
CA MET A 36 -32.26 10.10 78.95
C MET A 36 -31.07 10.77 78.27
N VAL A 37 -30.42 11.72 78.95
CA VAL A 37 -29.22 12.42 78.44
C VAL A 37 -28.06 11.45 78.24
N MET A 38 -27.80 10.55 79.21
CA MET A 38 -26.76 9.53 79.06
C MET A 38 -27.01 8.62 77.86
N GLU A 39 -28.24 8.15 77.66
CA GLU A 39 -28.57 7.33 76.50
C GLU A 39 -28.42 8.09 75.18
N PHE A 40 -28.77 9.38 75.14
CA PHE A 40 -28.56 10.21 73.96
C PHE A 40 -27.08 10.37 73.64
N ILE A 41 -26.25 10.67 74.65
CA ILE A 41 -24.80 10.78 74.50
C ILE A 41 -24.21 9.47 73.98
N HIS A 42 -24.58 8.33 74.58
CA HIS A 42 -24.08 7.03 74.15
C HIS A 42 -24.43 6.74 72.69
N ARG A 43 -25.66 7.06 72.26
CA ARG A 43 -26.07 6.91 70.86
C ARG A 43 -25.28 7.81 69.91
N MET A 44 -25.02 9.06 70.32
CA MET A 44 -24.20 9.96 69.52
C MET A 44 -22.77 9.43 69.40
N ASP A 45 -22.19 8.93 70.49
CA ASP A 45 -20.86 8.35 70.52
C ASP A 45 -20.75 7.14 69.58
N GLU A 46 -21.73 6.23 69.61
CA GLU A 46 -21.80 5.10 68.67
C GLU A 46 -21.87 5.58 67.20
N LYS A 47 -22.71 6.57 66.90
CA LYS A 47 -22.82 7.12 65.54
C LYS A 47 -21.51 7.80 65.09
N ILE A 48 -20.87 8.57 65.95
CA ILE A 48 -19.57 9.22 65.67
C ILE A 48 -18.49 8.17 65.42
N ASN A 49 -18.38 7.17 66.28
CA ASN A 49 -17.38 6.10 66.14
C ASN A 49 -17.55 5.33 64.82
N ASN A 50 -18.79 5.05 64.41
CA ASN A 50 -19.06 4.40 63.12
C ASN A 50 -18.70 5.31 61.93
N LEU A 51 -19.00 6.61 62.00
CA LEU A 51 -18.60 7.58 60.97
C LEU A 51 -17.07 7.68 60.85
N CYS A 52 -16.35 7.70 61.98
CA CYS A 52 -14.89 7.74 61.99
C CYS A 52 -14.29 6.49 61.33
N LYS A 53 -14.79 5.28 61.64
CA LYS A 53 -14.35 4.03 61.00
C LYS A 53 -14.56 4.06 59.48
N ASN A 54 -15.75 4.44 59.03
CA ASN A 54 -16.05 4.55 57.60
C ASN A 54 -15.11 5.57 56.92
N GLN A 55 -14.79 6.68 57.60
CA GLN A 55 -13.87 7.68 57.07
C GLN A 55 -12.44 7.13 56.92
N GLU A 56 -11.96 6.30 57.84
CA GLU A 56 -10.65 5.65 57.75
C GLU A 56 -10.60 4.64 56.60
N GLU A 57 -11.63 3.81 56.45
CA GLU A 57 -11.76 2.86 55.33
C GLU A 57 -11.74 3.61 53.98
N MET A 58 -12.54 4.67 53.84
CA MET A 58 -12.55 5.50 52.63
C MET A 58 -11.18 6.12 52.32
N LYS A 59 -10.44 6.59 53.34
CA LYS A 59 -9.08 7.13 53.14
C LYS A 59 -8.12 6.07 52.62
N SER A 60 -8.21 4.84 53.15
CA SER A 60 -7.40 3.70 52.70
C SER A 60 -7.71 3.34 51.24
N ASP A 61 -9.00 3.31 50.87
CA ASP A 61 -9.42 3.02 49.50
C ASP A 61 -8.95 4.11 48.53
N ILE A 62 -9.06 5.38 48.90
CA ILE A 62 -8.55 6.51 48.09
C ILE A 62 -7.03 6.40 47.88
N ALA A 63 -6.28 6.06 48.92
CA ALA A 63 -4.83 5.87 48.80
C ALA A 63 -4.49 4.72 47.84
N THR A 64 -5.25 3.62 47.90
CA THR A 64 -5.09 2.47 47.00
C THR A 64 -5.41 2.86 45.55
N ILE A 65 -6.50 3.61 45.33
CA ILE A 65 -6.87 4.11 44.00
C ILE A 65 -5.77 5.02 43.45
N LYS A 66 -5.23 5.93 44.26
CA LYS A 66 -4.15 6.83 43.86
C LYS A 66 -2.93 6.04 43.36
N ASN A 67 -2.47 5.05 44.13
CA ASN A 67 -1.30 4.24 43.76
C ASN A 67 -1.54 3.43 42.48
N THR A 68 -2.74 2.87 42.30
CA THR A 68 -3.08 2.14 41.06
C THR A 68 -3.13 3.08 39.86
N MET A 69 -3.64 4.30 40.02
CA MET A 69 -3.66 5.32 38.98
C MET A 69 -2.25 5.77 38.57
N GLU A 70 -1.35 5.98 39.52
CA GLU A 70 0.07 6.30 39.24
C GLU A 70 0.76 5.16 38.46
N SER A 71 0.47 3.90 38.83
CA SER A 71 0.97 2.74 38.08
C SER A 71 0.42 2.68 36.66
N PHE A 72 -0.87 2.96 36.47
CA PHE A 72 -1.49 3.02 35.14
C PHE A 72 -0.88 4.12 34.28
N ASN A 73 -0.67 5.31 34.82
CA ASN A 73 -0.04 6.43 34.09
C ASN A 73 1.37 6.08 33.62
N SER A 74 2.16 5.41 34.47
CA SER A 74 3.52 4.99 34.10
C SER A 74 3.50 4.01 32.92
N ARG A 75 2.58 3.03 32.94
CA ARG A 75 2.40 2.06 31.85
C ARG A 75 1.85 2.71 30.57
N LEU A 76 1.01 3.74 30.71
CA LEU A 76 0.49 4.48 29.57
C LEU A 76 1.60 5.26 28.87
N GLN A 77 2.45 5.96 29.64
CA GLN A 77 3.58 6.69 29.08
C GLN A 77 4.55 5.75 28.34
N GLU A 78 4.85 4.58 28.91
CA GLU A 78 5.68 3.57 28.24
C GLU A 78 5.04 3.09 26.92
N ALA A 79 3.72 2.92 26.89
CA ALA A 79 3.01 2.54 25.67
C ALA A 79 3.03 3.65 24.61
N GLU A 80 2.87 4.92 25.02
CA GLU A 80 2.94 6.09 24.13
C GLU A 80 4.33 6.24 23.51
N ASP A 81 5.39 6.07 24.30
CA ASP A 81 6.78 6.12 23.81
C ASP A 81 7.05 5.02 22.78
N ARG A 82 6.57 3.79 23.05
CA ARG A 82 6.68 2.66 22.12
C ARG A 82 5.90 2.87 20.83
N ILE A 83 4.71 3.47 20.90
CA ILE A 83 3.91 3.80 19.71
C ILE A 83 4.67 4.83 18.87
N SER A 84 5.22 5.87 19.50
CA SER A 84 6.00 6.90 18.81
C SER A 84 7.22 6.32 18.08
N GLU A 85 7.95 5.39 18.71
CA GLU A 85 9.07 4.71 18.06
C GLU A 85 8.63 3.86 16.86
N LEU A 86 7.50 3.16 16.97
CA LEU A 86 6.96 2.35 15.88
C LEU A 86 6.47 3.22 14.71
N GLU A 87 5.87 4.38 14.96
CA GLU A 87 5.48 5.33 13.92
C GLU A 87 6.68 5.79 13.09
N ASP A 88 7.79 6.15 13.75
CA ASP A 88 9.04 6.51 13.09
C ASP A 88 9.60 5.35 12.24
N GLN A 89 9.55 4.12 12.75
CA GLN A 89 10.01 2.93 12.02
C GLN A 89 9.16 2.66 10.78
N VAL A 90 7.84 2.74 10.90
CA VAL A 90 6.90 2.56 9.78
C VAL A 90 7.14 3.62 8.71
N GLN A 91 7.39 4.87 9.09
CA GLN A 91 7.69 5.94 8.14
C GLN A 91 9.00 5.67 7.38
N LYS A 92 10.06 5.23 8.07
CA LYS A 92 11.34 4.85 7.44
C LYS A 92 11.15 3.68 6.47
N GLN A 93 10.36 2.68 6.86
CA GLN A 93 10.07 1.52 6.01
C GLN A 93 9.30 1.92 4.76
N ALA A 94 8.27 2.76 4.88
CA ALA A 94 7.50 3.26 3.74
C ALA A 94 8.38 4.03 2.74
N GLN A 95 9.32 4.85 3.24
CA GLN A 95 10.29 5.54 2.38
C GLN A 95 11.23 4.57 1.67
N ALA A 96 11.72 3.53 2.37
CA ALA A 96 12.57 2.50 1.77
C ALA A 96 11.83 1.70 0.69
N GLU A 97 10.56 1.36 0.92
CA GLU A 97 9.70 0.66 -0.04
C GLU A 97 9.50 1.49 -1.30
N GLN A 98 9.18 2.79 -1.18
CA GLN A 98 9.07 3.69 -2.33
C GLN A 98 10.36 3.79 -3.14
N GLN A 99 11.53 3.78 -2.48
CA GLN A 99 12.81 3.76 -3.17
C GLN A 99 13.07 2.44 -3.90
N LEU A 100 12.69 1.32 -3.30
CA LEU A 100 12.81 0.00 -3.92
C LEU A 100 11.90 -0.10 -5.14
N GLU A 101 10.65 0.37 -5.05
CA GLU A 101 9.70 0.39 -6.15
C GLU A 101 10.22 1.20 -7.34
N LYS A 102 10.80 2.38 -7.09
CA LYS A 102 11.45 3.20 -8.14
C LYS A 102 12.62 2.46 -8.80
N LYS A 103 13.42 1.72 -8.03
CA LYS A 103 14.53 0.92 -8.58
C LYS A 103 14.01 -0.24 -9.43
N ILE A 104 12.98 -0.95 -8.99
CA ILE A 104 12.35 -2.05 -9.74
C ILE A 104 11.78 -1.51 -11.06
N LYS A 105 11.02 -0.42 -11.03
CA LYS A 105 10.48 0.22 -12.24
C LYS A 105 11.58 0.57 -13.25
N LYS A 106 12.67 1.20 -12.79
CA LYS A 106 13.82 1.52 -13.64
C LYS A 106 14.50 0.27 -14.21
N GLN A 107 14.59 -0.81 -13.44
CA GLN A 107 15.16 -2.07 -13.91
C GLN A 107 14.25 -2.75 -14.94
N GLU A 108 12.93 -2.75 -14.72
CA GLU A 108 11.95 -3.26 -15.68
C GLU A 108 12.01 -2.50 -17.01
N GLU A 109 12.07 -1.17 -16.96
CA GLU A 109 12.26 -0.32 -18.14
C GLU A 109 13.57 -0.67 -18.86
N SER A 110 14.68 -0.76 -18.14
CA SER A 110 15.99 -1.11 -18.72
C SER A 110 15.99 -2.51 -19.34
N LEU A 111 15.34 -3.50 -18.72
CA LEU A 111 15.19 -4.84 -19.27
C LEU A 111 14.31 -4.85 -20.52
N ARG A 112 13.25 -4.04 -20.53
CA ARG A 112 12.39 -3.85 -21.71
C ARG A 112 13.18 -3.23 -22.86
N GLU A 113 13.94 -2.16 -22.60
CA GLU A 113 14.83 -1.55 -23.60
C GLU A 113 15.86 -2.53 -24.12
N LEU A 114 16.51 -3.32 -23.25
CA LEU A 114 17.47 -4.33 -23.67
C LEU A 114 16.80 -5.40 -24.54
N ARG A 115 15.62 -5.88 -24.15
CA ARG A 115 14.84 -6.85 -24.93
C ARG A 115 14.44 -6.29 -26.29
N ASP A 116 13.97 -5.05 -26.33
CA ASP A 116 13.55 -4.38 -27.57
C ASP A 116 14.77 -4.13 -28.47
N ASN A 117 15.91 -3.73 -27.90
CA ASN A 117 17.18 -3.61 -28.62
C ASN A 117 17.64 -4.95 -29.20
N MET A 118 17.56 -6.05 -28.44
CA MET A 118 17.87 -7.39 -28.94
C MET A 118 16.89 -7.87 -30.04
N LYS A 119 15.66 -7.35 -30.06
CA LYS A 119 14.66 -7.66 -31.09
C LYS A 119 14.76 -6.79 -32.34
N ARG A 120 15.26 -5.56 -32.25
CA ARG A 120 15.37 -4.63 -33.38
C ARG A 120 16.07 -5.27 -34.58
N SER A 121 17.18 -5.95 -34.32
CA SER A 121 17.96 -6.65 -35.36
C SER A 121 17.45 -8.05 -35.70
N ASN A 122 16.26 -8.47 -35.23
CA ASN A 122 15.71 -9.80 -35.54
C ASN A 122 14.67 -9.66 -36.65
N MET A 123 14.83 -10.44 -37.71
CA MET A 123 13.96 -10.44 -38.87
C MET A 123 13.10 -11.70 -38.87
N ARG A 124 11.83 -11.55 -39.23
CA ARG A 124 10.85 -12.63 -39.27
C ARG A 124 10.37 -12.82 -40.70
N ILE A 125 10.61 -13.99 -41.28
CA ILE A 125 10.04 -14.38 -42.58
C ILE A 125 8.81 -15.24 -42.31
N ILE A 126 7.69 -14.89 -42.94
CA ILE A 126 6.39 -15.57 -42.81
C ILE A 126 6.01 -16.08 -44.20
N GLY A 127 5.41 -17.27 -44.28
CA GLY A 127 4.92 -17.82 -45.55
C GLY A 127 5.91 -18.76 -46.23
N LEU A 128 6.89 -19.30 -45.48
CA LEU A 128 7.81 -20.31 -46.01
C LEU A 128 7.10 -21.68 -46.04
N PRO A 129 7.13 -22.42 -47.17
CA PRO A 129 6.64 -23.79 -47.24
C PRO A 129 7.25 -24.66 -46.13
N GLU A 130 6.42 -25.41 -45.41
CA GLU A 130 6.89 -26.28 -44.33
C GLU A 130 7.96 -27.28 -44.81
N GLY A 131 9.09 -27.34 -44.11
CA GLY A 131 10.20 -28.26 -44.39
C GLY A 131 11.20 -27.77 -45.43
N GLN A 132 10.98 -26.61 -46.05
CA GLN A 132 11.96 -26.04 -46.99
C GLN A 132 13.26 -25.62 -46.27
N GLU A 133 13.13 -25.15 -45.03
CA GLU A 133 14.26 -24.82 -44.16
C GLU A 133 15.14 -26.03 -43.81
N GLU A 134 14.54 -27.21 -43.63
CA GLU A 134 15.28 -28.45 -43.34
C GLU A 134 15.96 -29.02 -44.60
N GLN A 135 15.32 -28.90 -45.77
CA GLN A 135 15.84 -29.42 -47.03
C GLN A 135 17.00 -28.59 -47.59
N GLN A 136 16.87 -27.26 -47.54
CA GLN A 136 17.81 -26.34 -48.19
C GLN A 136 18.76 -25.68 -47.19
N GLY A 137 18.41 -25.66 -45.91
CA GLY A 137 19.12 -24.97 -44.84
C GLY A 137 18.73 -23.51 -44.73
N LEU A 138 18.61 -23.01 -43.50
CA LEU A 138 18.15 -21.65 -43.19
C LEU A 138 18.99 -20.53 -43.81
N GLU A 139 20.30 -20.73 -43.90
CA GLU A 139 21.23 -19.75 -44.47
C GLU A 139 21.06 -19.65 -45.99
N ASN A 140 20.94 -20.78 -46.69
CA ASN A 140 20.76 -20.81 -48.14
C ASN A 140 19.39 -20.26 -48.54
N LEU A 141 18.33 -20.61 -47.79
CA LEU A 141 16.98 -20.09 -48.01
C LEU A 141 16.94 -18.57 -47.82
N PHE A 142 17.66 -18.06 -46.81
CA PHE A 142 17.80 -16.62 -46.61
C PHE A 142 18.56 -15.95 -47.76
N GLU A 143 19.68 -16.50 -48.21
CA GLU A 143 20.43 -15.96 -49.35
C GLU A 143 19.57 -15.92 -50.62
N GLU A 144 18.81 -16.98 -50.92
CA GLU A 144 17.90 -17.04 -52.06
C GLU A 144 16.86 -15.91 -52.00
N ILE A 145 16.12 -15.79 -50.90
CA ILE A 145 15.10 -14.74 -50.72
C ILE A 145 15.69 -13.35 -50.89
N MET A 146 16.88 -13.12 -50.34
CA MET A 146 17.56 -11.84 -50.43
C MET A 146 18.07 -11.53 -51.83
N THR A 147 18.60 -12.52 -52.55
CA THR A 147 19.06 -12.34 -53.93
C THR A 147 17.91 -12.15 -54.91
N GLU A 148 16.78 -12.84 -54.72
CA GLU A 148 15.60 -12.72 -55.55
C GLU A 148 14.94 -11.35 -55.39
N ASN A 149 14.76 -10.88 -54.16
CA ASN A 149 14.05 -9.62 -53.89
C ASN A 149 14.97 -8.39 -53.90
N PHE A 150 16.27 -8.57 -53.64
CA PHE A 150 17.24 -7.50 -53.50
C PHE A 150 18.62 -7.87 -54.10
N PRO A 151 18.70 -8.02 -55.44
CA PRO A 151 19.92 -8.51 -56.11
C PRO A 151 21.17 -7.64 -55.86
N ASP A 152 21.00 -6.36 -55.54
CA ASP A 152 22.11 -5.41 -55.32
C ASP A 152 22.75 -5.50 -53.92
N MET A 153 22.24 -6.36 -53.02
CA MET A 153 22.72 -6.42 -51.64
C MET A 153 24.06 -7.15 -51.45
N GLY A 154 24.51 -7.96 -52.41
CA GLY A 154 25.71 -8.81 -52.28
C GLY A 154 25.53 -9.93 -51.23
N LYS A 155 26.59 -10.69 -50.93
CA LYS A 155 26.52 -11.79 -49.94
C LYS A 155 26.30 -11.25 -48.51
N ILE A 156 25.36 -11.85 -47.79
CA ILE A 156 24.97 -11.40 -46.45
C ILE A 156 25.20 -12.52 -45.44
N LYS A 157 25.89 -12.22 -44.34
CA LYS A 157 26.06 -13.16 -43.23
C LYS A 157 24.92 -13.06 -42.23
N VAL A 158 24.23 -14.17 -42.02
CA VAL A 158 23.39 -14.42 -40.83
C VAL A 158 24.31 -14.84 -39.69
N THR A 159 24.07 -14.34 -38.47
CA THR A 159 24.88 -14.73 -37.30
C THR A 159 24.22 -15.85 -36.50
N GLN A 160 22.88 -15.83 -36.37
CA GLN A 160 22.10 -16.86 -35.68
C GLN A 160 20.71 -16.95 -36.33
N SER A 161 20.18 -18.15 -36.49
CA SER A 161 18.80 -18.41 -36.92
C SER A 161 18.14 -19.40 -35.95
N ALA A 162 16.82 -19.31 -35.81
CA ALA A 162 16.03 -20.26 -35.03
C ALA A 162 14.65 -20.44 -35.64
N ASP A 163 14.19 -21.69 -35.69
CA ASP A 163 12.90 -22.04 -36.26
C ASP A 163 11.82 -22.01 -35.19
N VAL A 164 10.66 -21.45 -35.53
CA VAL A 164 9.50 -21.43 -34.66
C VAL A 164 8.26 -21.75 -35.49
N TYR A 165 7.85 -23.01 -35.46
CA TYR A 165 6.64 -23.46 -36.15
C TYR A 165 5.39 -22.86 -35.50
N SER A 166 4.75 -21.92 -36.20
CA SER A 166 3.40 -21.44 -35.87
C SER A 166 2.51 -21.75 -37.07
N HIS A 167 1.54 -22.67 -36.93
CA HIS A 167 0.64 -23.05 -38.02
C HIS A 167 -0.27 -21.87 -38.39
N MET A 168 -0.02 -21.20 -39.53
CA MET A 168 -1.00 -20.30 -40.15
C MET A 168 -1.76 -21.05 -41.25
N HIS A 169 -3.06 -21.26 -41.06
CA HIS A 169 -3.95 -21.78 -42.12
C HIS A 169 -4.36 -20.65 -43.04
N VAL A 170 -3.88 -20.68 -44.29
CA VAL A 170 -4.47 -19.89 -45.38
C VAL A 170 -4.78 -20.90 -46.49
N ASN A 171 -5.98 -21.47 -46.41
CA ASN A 171 -6.60 -22.43 -47.36
C ASN A 171 -6.05 -23.87 -47.30
N ASP A 172 -6.61 -24.68 -46.38
CA ASP A 172 -6.79 -26.14 -46.26
C ASP A 172 -5.83 -27.18 -46.93
N SER A 173 -4.71 -26.80 -47.53
CA SER A 173 -3.76 -27.77 -48.12
C SER A 173 -2.28 -27.36 -48.08
N ASN A 174 -1.94 -26.08 -47.87
CA ASN A 174 -0.56 -25.64 -47.72
C ASN A 174 -0.28 -25.14 -46.30
N LYS A 175 0.66 -25.80 -45.61
CA LYS A 175 1.18 -25.38 -44.33
C LYS A 175 2.39 -24.47 -44.54
N PHE A 176 2.36 -23.31 -43.91
CA PHE A 176 3.45 -22.34 -43.95
C PHE A 176 4.06 -22.14 -42.56
N GLY A 177 5.39 -22.09 -42.52
CA GLY A 177 6.20 -21.84 -41.34
C GLY A 177 6.56 -20.37 -41.14
N ILE A 178 7.17 -20.12 -39.99
CA ILE A 178 7.72 -18.82 -39.61
C ILE A 178 9.16 -19.05 -39.17
N VAL A 179 10.08 -18.31 -39.78
CA VAL A 179 11.50 -18.40 -39.45
C VAL A 179 11.97 -17.09 -38.85
N PHE A 180 12.71 -17.19 -37.74
CA PHE A 180 13.32 -16.05 -37.07
C PHE A 180 14.83 -16.03 -37.34
N TYR A 181 15.28 -14.98 -37.99
CA TYR A 181 16.70 -14.67 -38.18
C TYR A 181 17.13 -13.64 -37.14
N LYS A 182 18.15 -13.96 -36.36
CA LYS A 182 18.71 -13.05 -35.36
C LYS A 182 19.91 -12.30 -35.95
N LYS A 183 19.99 -11.02 -35.60
CA LYS A 183 21.14 -10.15 -35.87
C LYS A 183 21.39 -9.94 -37.37
N VAL A 184 20.39 -9.33 -38.02
CA VAL A 184 20.42 -8.91 -39.41
C VAL A 184 21.13 -7.55 -39.52
N ASN A 185 21.99 -7.36 -40.52
CA ASN A 185 22.88 -6.19 -40.61
C ASN A 185 22.13 -4.90 -41.05
N GLU A 186 22.63 -3.71 -40.69
CA GLU A 186 22.06 -2.37 -41.01
C GLU A 186 21.75 -2.20 -42.51
N LYS A 187 22.54 -2.80 -43.38
CA LYS A 187 22.34 -2.79 -44.84
C LYS A 187 21.01 -3.41 -45.26
N ILE A 188 20.58 -4.48 -44.58
CA ILE A 188 19.30 -5.14 -44.83
C ILE A 188 18.15 -4.32 -44.29
N GLU A 189 18.26 -3.82 -43.05
CA GLU A 189 17.24 -2.95 -42.46
C GLU A 189 16.98 -1.74 -43.36
N THR A 190 18.05 -1.10 -43.86
CA THR A 190 17.96 0.03 -44.78
C THR A 190 17.24 -0.34 -46.08
N SER A 191 17.58 -1.50 -46.67
CA SER A 191 17.00 -1.94 -47.95
C SER A 191 15.53 -2.35 -47.81
N MET A 192 15.17 -3.04 -46.72
CA MET A 192 13.78 -3.35 -46.40
C MET A 192 12.95 -2.09 -46.14
N ASN A 193 13.50 -1.11 -45.42
CA ASN A 193 12.85 0.18 -45.22
C ASN A 193 12.65 0.94 -46.53
N LEU A 194 13.61 0.90 -47.47
CA LEU A 194 13.47 1.50 -48.79
C LEU A 194 12.35 0.83 -49.61
N VAL A 195 12.30 -0.50 -49.64
CA VAL A 195 11.24 -1.24 -50.34
C VAL A 195 9.88 -1.01 -49.69
N TRP A 196 9.78 -1.04 -48.37
CA TRP A 196 8.55 -0.70 -47.66
C TRP A 196 8.10 0.73 -47.95
N THR A 197 9.03 1.70 -47.95
CA THR A 197 8.74 3.11 -48.25
C THR A 197 8.30 3.29 -49.71
N ALA A 198 8.84 2.52 -50.65
CA ALA A 198 8.46 2.53 -52.05
C ALA A 198 7.12 1.82 -52.31
N ALA A 199 6.80 0.77 -51.54
CA ALA A 199 5.56 0.01 -51.65
C ALA A 199 4.38 0.63 -50.88
N CYS A 200 4.64 1.44 -49.85
CA CYS A 200 3.62 2.22 -49.18
C CYS A 200 3.14 3.36 -50.11
N PRO A 201 1.84 3.44 -50.44
CA PRO A 201 1.32 4.58 -51.18
C PRO A 201 1.56 5.85 -50.35
N GLN A 202 2.27 6.83 -50.92
CA GLN A 202 2.36 8.16 -50.34
C GLN A 202 0.94 8.73 -50.29
N THR A 203 0.28 8.65 -49.14
CA THR A 203 -0.85 9.53 -48.88
C THR A 203 -0.25 10.93 -48.67
N PRO A 204 -0.68 11.94 -49.43
CA PRO A 204 -0.28 13.31 -49.11
C PRO A 204 -0.85 13.62 -47.73
N SER A 205 0.02 13.82 -46.74
CA SER A 205 -0.40 14.41 -45.47
C SER A 205 -0.97 15.81 -45.77
N PRO A 206 -2.21 16.13 -45.33
CA PRO A 206 -2.81 17.44 -45.58
C PRO A 206 -2.09 18.60 -44.86
N TYR A 207 -1.07 18.31 -44.04
CA TYR A 207 -0.40 19.31 -43.21
C TYR A 207 0.92 19.84 -43.79
N ARG A 208 1.30 19.47 -45.02
CA ARG A 208 2.46 20.11 -45.69
C ARG A 208 2.01 21.36 -46.45
N GLY A 209 1.42 22.30 -45.73
CA GLY A 209 0.83 23.52 -46.30
C GLY A 209 0.73 24.70 -45.35
N LEU A 210 1.48 24.73 -44.24
CA LEU A 210 1.62 25.91 -43.40
C LEU A 210 3.06 25.98 -42.89
N GLY A 211 3.92 26.66 -43.63
CA GLY A 211 5.29 26.86 -43.18
C GLY A 211 6.23 27.37 -44.26
N GLN A 212 5.91 28.52 -44.85
CA GLN A 212 6.91 29.52 -45.27
C GLN A 212 6.21 30.77 -45.80
N ALA A 213 5.97 31.72 -44.89
CA ALA A 213 5.91 33.13 -45.24
C ALA A 213 6.42 33.95 -44.05
N ALA A 214 7.38 34.83 -44.36
CA ALA A 214 7.84 35.98 -43.60
C ALA A 214 8.72 35.75 -42.35
N VAL A 215 10.03 35.70 -42.60
CA VAL A 215 11.02 36.35 -41.75
C VAL A 215 10.84 37.87 -41.91
N GLY A 216 10.63 38.60 -40.81
CA GLY A 216 10.58 40.07 -40.84
C GLY A 216 10.28 40.75 -39.51
N ALA A 217 11.35 41.21 -38.83
CA ALA A 217 11.41 42.29 -37.85
C ALA A 217 10.84 42.11 -36.41
N ASN A 218 11.78 42.08 -35.46
CA ASN A 218 11.68 42.43 -34.03
C ASN A 218 11.51 43.98 -33.85
N PRO A 219 11.51 44.61 -32.65
CA PRO A 219 11.00 44.34 -31.28
C PRO A 219 10.09 45.48 -30.74
N ARG A 220 9.19 45.26 -29.76
CA ARG A 220 8.83 46.20 -28.64
C ARG A 220 8.12 45.39 -27.54
N HIS A 221 8.73 45.09 -26.39
CA HIS A 221 8.85 45.94 -25.19
C HIS A 221 7.52 46.56 -24.73
N LEU A 222 6.96 46.01 -23.65
CA LEU A 222 6.57 46.71 -22.42
C LEU A 222 5.97 45.69 -21.42
N ASP A 223 6.74 45.41 -20.36
CA ASP A 223 6.26 45.03 -19.02
C ASP A 223 5.46 46.19 -18.39
N PRO A 224 4.82 46.04 -17.20
CA PRO A 224 4.67 44.85 -16.36
C PRO A 224 3.22 44.38 -16.13
#